data_AF-A0A973MRW2-F1
#
_entry.id   AF-A0A973MRW2-F1
#
_cell.length_a   1.000
_cell.length_b   1.000
_cell.length_c   1.000
_cell.angle_alpha   90.00
_cell.angle_beta   90.00
_cell.angle_gamma   90.00
#
_symmetry.space_group_name_H-M   'P 1'
#
loop_
_entity.id
_entity.type
_entity.pdbx_description
1 polymer ?
#
loop_
_entity_poly.entity_id
_entity_poly.type
_entity_poly.pdbx_seq_one_letter_code
_entity_poly.pdbx_strand_id
1 'polypeptide(L)'
;MSSEVGDLYVTLRSVTAPFKRGMREAAAEGEASTTRIGGAFRKLAGIGMVAGGIAAGIGVISVKWAADFQAEMTKLYTNAGLSNEQLKKVHMTSAQLNDQILKLGTQVGFTGTQMAEALYHPISAGLDLKSALEVVKYSAQEAKISGASLEDTTYSLSSVMKAFNEPASAAKSTMASLNAIVGQGDMRFQDFNGSIKNWAPTAAQMGISINSMGSGLAYLTDRGNSAEVAATRLTMGISMMTTPSQKATKMLTGLGLASTDVKSSSAAMQKAMQAAGITQNKLAMDLKKPDGLYVALKDLKDGLHKAGVSGTEADSVLAKIFGGGRSDKAIMSLMQNLDGLKTKFEDIQKAS
;
A
#
# COMPACT_ATOMS: atom_id res chain seq x y z
N MET A 1 60.23 18.25 21.26
CA MET A 1 59.78 17.21 20.31
C MET A 1 59.74 15.79 20.88
N SER A 2 60.53 15.42 21.91
CA SER A 2 60.47 14.05 22.49
C SER A 2 59.35 13.83 23.52
N SER A 3 58.79 14.88 24.13
CA SER A 3 57.75 14.77 25.17
C SER A 3 56.33 14.71 24.60
N GLU A 4 56.04 15.43 23.52
CA GLU A 4 54.70 15.45 22.89
C GLU A 4 54.36 14.15 22.15
N VAL A 5 55.35 13.42 21.63
CA VAL A 5 55.15 12.11 20.98
C VAL A 5 54.92 11.00 22.02
N GLY A 6 55.53 11.14 23.21
CA GLY A 6 55.32 10.22 24.34
C GLY A 6 53.92 10.33 24.92
N ASP A 7 53.43 11.56 25.13
CA ASP A 7 52.06 11.80 25.59
C ASP A 7 51.01 11.33 24.58
N LEU A 8 51.23 11.55 23.27
CA LEU A 8 50.33 11.06 22.22
C LEU A 8 50.23 9.52 22.22
N TYR A 9 51.34 8.81 22.46
CA TYR A 9 51.35 7.34 22.57
C TYR A 9 50.61 6.84 23.80
N VAL A 10 50.75 7.52 24.95
CA VAL A 10 50.06 7.17 26.19
C VAL A 10 48.55 7.45 26.07
N THR A 11 48.14 8.56 25.44
CA THR A 11 46.74 8.90 25.18
C THR A 11 46.09 7.98 24.14
N LEU A 12 46.78 7.61 23.07
CA LEU A 12 46.26 6.62 22.11
C LEU A 12 46.09 5.24 22.75
N ARG A 13 47.00 4.83 23.66
CA ARG A 13 46.90 3.55 24.36
C ARG A 13 45.80 3.55 25.43
N SER A 14 45.56 4.68 26.11
CA SER A 14 44.48 4.81 27.09
C SER A 14 43.09 4.89 26.45
N VAL A 15 42.97 5.35 25.20
CA VAL A 15 41.70 5.38 24.44
C VAL A 15 41.45 4.07 23.68
N THR A 16 42.49 3.38 23.20
CA THR A 16 42.33 2.13 22.44
C THR A 16 42.23 0.87 23.30
N ALA A 17 42.76 0.87 24.54
CA ALA A 17 42.65 -0.27 25.44
C ALA A 17 41.19 -0.55 25.91
N PRO A 18 40.38 0.46 26.29
CA PRO A 18 38.96 0.27 26.60
C PRO A 18 38.16 -0.18 25.38
N PHE A 19 38.46 0.36 24.19
CA PHE A 19 37.81 -0.03 22.94
C PHE A 19 38.10 -1.49 22.55
N LYS A 20 39.37 -1.93 22.65
CA LYS A 20 39.74 -3.34 22.42
C LYS A 20 39.13 -4.28 23.45
N ARG A 21 38.97 -3.83 24.71
CA ARG A 21 38.28 -4.60 25.76
C ARG A 21 36.78 -4.68 25.46
N GLY A 22 36.13 -3.58 25.12
CA GLY A 22 34.73 -3.54 24.70
C GLY A 22 34.44 -4.35 23.44
N MET A 23 35.35 -4.40 22.47
CA MET A 23 35.21 -5.29 21.30
C MET A 23 35.39 -6.77 21.65
N ARG A 24 36.26 -7.12 22.62
CA ARG A 24 36.38 -8.50 23.11
C ARG A 24 35.19 -8.92 23.97
N GLU A 25 34.65 -8.00 24.76
CA GLU A 25 33.42 -8.21 25.53
C GLU A 25 32.21 -8.34 24.59
N ALA A 26 32.09 -7.50 23.56
CA ALA A 26 31.06 -7.63 22.53
C ALA A 26 31.22 -8.89 21.67
N ALA A 27 32.46 -9.31 21.37
CA ALA A 27 32.73 -10.59 20.69
C ALA A 27 32.41 -11.79 21.60
N ALA A 28 32.72 -11.71 22.90
CA ALA A 28 32.37 -12.72 23.88
C ALA A 28 30.86 -12.78 24.17
N GLU A 29 30.14 -11.64 24.14
CA GLU A 29 28.68 -11.57 24.21
C GLU A 29 28.01 -12.07 22.92
N GLY A 30 28.66 -11.85 21.77
CA GLY A 30 28.31 -12.43 20.48
C GLY A 30 28.50 -13.95 20.45
N GLU A 31 29.61 -14.46 20.98
CA GLU A 31 29.90 -15.89 21.14
C GLU A 31 29.02 -16.54 22.21
N ALA A 32 28.70 -15.84 23.30
CA ALA A 32 27.79 -16.32 24.34
C ALA A 32 26.32 -16.33 23.85
N SER A 33 25.90 -15.35 23.04
CA SER A 33 24.61 -15.38 22.34
C SER A 33 24.59 -16.51 21.31
N THR A 34 25.68 -16.72 20.55
CA THR A 34 25.81 -17.83 19.59
C THR A 34 25.82 -19.19 20.29
N THR A 35 26.37 -19.28 21.51
CA THR A 35 26.42 -20.52 22.30
C THR A 35 25.10 -20.79 23.03
N ARG A 36 24.39 -19.75 23.50
CA ARG A 36 23.02 -19.88 24.06
C ARG A 36 22.00 -20.21 22.98
N ILE A 37 22.10 -19.56 21.82
CA ILE A 37 21.32 -19.89 20.62
C ILE A 37 21.71 -21.29 20.13
N GLY A 38 23.00 -21.64 20.09
CA GLY A 38 23.49 -22.98 19.75
C GLY A 38 23.07 -24.08 20.74
N GLY A 39 22.88 -23.75 22.02
CA GLY A 39 22.32 -24.62 23.04
C GLY A 39 20.81 -24.82 22.91
N ALA A 40 20.07 -23.78 22.52
CA ALA A 40 18.66 -23.87 22.13
C ALA A 40 18.49 -24.62 20.79
N PHE A 41 19.40 -24.44 19.86
CA PHE A 41 19.47 -25.13 18.56
C PHE A 41 19.81 -26.61 18.71
N ARG A 42 20.69 -27.00 19.64
CA ARG A 42 20.95 -28.42 19.96
C ARG A 42 19.74 -29.11 20.58
N LYS A 43 18.88 -28.38 21.30
CA LYS A 43 17.59 -28.91 21.78
C LYS A 43 16.53 -29.03 20.67
N LEU A 44 16.59 -28.18 19.64
CA LEU A 44 15.71 -28.24 18.46
C LEU A 44 16.20 -29.21 17.38
N ALA A 45 17.51 -29.39 17.20
CA ALA A 45 18.13 -30.35 16.28
C ALA A 45 17.95 -31.81 16.72
N GLY A 46 17.51 -32.05 17.97
CA GLY A 46 17.01 -33.35 18.41
C GLY A 46 15.64 -33.72 17.83
N ILE A 47 14.99 -32.82 17.09
CA ILE A 47 13.72 -33.03 16.41
C ILE A 47 13.91 -32.79 14.90
N GLY A 48 14.49 -33.77 14.21
CA GLY A 48 14.31 -34.02 12.77
C GLY A 48 14.83 -32.97 11.77
N MET A 49 16.07 -33.13 11.31
CA MET A 49 16.54 -32.60 10.02
C MET A 49 15.71 -33.17 8.85
N VAL A 50 15.22 -32.30 7.97
CA VAL A 50 15.00 -32.64 6.55
C VAL A 50 16.02 -31.84 5.74
N ALA A 51 17.20 -32.42 5.60
CA ALA A 51 18.16 -32.05 4.56
C ALA A 51 17.77 -32.84 3.29
N GLY A 52 17.29 -32.16 2.27
CA GLY A 52 16.83 -32.80 1.04
C GLY A 52 16.81 -31.85 -0.15
N GLY A 53 18.00 -31.60 -0.72
CA GLY A 53 18.20 -31.34 -2.15
C GLY A 53 17.94 -29.93 -2.68
N ILE A 54 18.99 -29.10 -2.81
CA ILE A 54 19.17 -28.23 -3.98
C ILE A 54 20.64 -28.34 -4.42
N ALA A 55 20.86 -29.01 -5.54
CA ALA A 55 22.14 -29.09 -6.21
C ALA A 55 22.24 -28.00 -7.29
N ALA A 56 23.45 -27.42 -7.37
CA ALA A 56 24.02 -26.64 -8.47
C ALA A 56 23.44 -25.22 -8.71
N GLY A 57 24.08 -24.23 -8.06
CA GLY A 57 24.18 -22.87 -8.57
C GLY A 57 23.55 -21.78 -7.70
N ILE A 58 24.06 -21.59 -6.48
CA ILE A 58 24.20 -20.31 -5.75
C ILE A 58 24.99 -20.64 -4.47
N GLY A 59 25.95 -19.77 -4.12
CA GLY A 59 26.97 -19.99 -3.10
C GLY A 59 26.45 -20.27 -1.69
N VAL A 60 27.39 -20.70 -0.84
CA VAL A 60 27.27 -20.97 0.61
C VAL A 60 26.06 -20.26 1.24
N ILE A 61 24.97 -20.99 1.48
CA ILE A 61 23.90 -20.52 2.35
C ILE A 61 24.51 -20.42 3.75
N SER A 62 24.86 -19.20 4.18
CA SER A 62 25.40 -19.00 5.52
C SER A 62 24.32 -19.34 6.56
N VAL A 63 24.73 -19.85 7.72
CA VAL A 63 23.83 -20.14 8.85
C VAL A 63 22.95 -18.94 9.20
N LYS A 64 23.49 -17.72 9.05
CA LYS A 64 22.74 -16.47 9.23
C LYS A 64 21.55 -16.35 8.26
N TRP A 65 21.73 -16.64 6.98
CA TRP A 65 20.66 -16.51 5.99
C TRP A 65 19.54 -17.52 6.23
N ALA A 66 19.89 -18.75 6.60
CA ALA A 66 18.92 -19.75 7.01
C ALA A 66 18.17 -19.35 8.29
N ALA A 67 18.88 -18.76 9.27
CA ALA A 67 18.28 -18.25 10.50
C ALA A 67 17.33 -17.07 10.23
N ASP A 68 17.72 -16.10 9.40
CA ASP A 68 16.90 -14.94 9.03
C ASP A 68 15.64 -15.41 8.28
N PHE A 69 15.78 -16.32 7.32
CA PHE A 69 14.64 -16.92 6.62
C PHE A 69 13.70 -17.67 7.56
N GLN A 70 14.25 -18.49 8.46
CA GLN A 70 13.46 -19.24 9.43
C GLN A 70 12.74 -18.29 10.41
N ALA A 71 13.35 -17.16 10.77
CA ALA A 71 12.72 -16.14 11.60
C ALA A 71 11.48 -15.53 10.90
N GLU A 72 11.59 -15.19 9.61
CA GLU A 72 10.44 -14.70 8.84
C GLU A 72 9.34 -15.76 8.72
N MET A 73 9.71 -17.01 8.41
CA MET A 73 8.76 -18.13 8.41
C MET A 73 8.05 -18.28 9.77
N THR A 74 8.78 -18.18 10.88
CA THR A 74 8.19 -18.22 12.22
C THR A 74 7.17 -17.09 12.41
N LYS A 75 7.46 -15.85 11.99
CA LYS A 75 6.48 -14.75 12.06
C LYS A 75 5.22 -15.05 11.25
N LEU A 76 5.32 -15.74 10.11
CA LEU A 76 4.14 -16.13 9.34
C LEU A 76 3.21 -17.04 10.16
N TYR A 77 3.76 -18.03 10.86
CA TYR A 77 2.96 -18.94 11.70
C TYR A 77 2.45 -18.28 12.98
N THR A 78 3.27 -17.47 13.66
CA THR A 78 2.92 -16.94 14.99
C THR A 78 2.09 -15.66 14.95
N ASN A 79 2.31 -14.81 13.94
CA ASN A 79 1.75 -13.46 13.89
C ASN A 79 0.84 -13.25 12.68
N ALA A 80 1.27 -13.67 11.49
CA ALA A 80 0.45 -13.49 10.28
C ALA A 80 -0.75 -14.45 10.23
N GLY A 81 -0.70 -15.57 10.95
CA GLY A 81 -1.79 -16.53 11.05
C GLY A 81 -1.71 -17.69 10.04
N LEU A 82 -0.53 -17.96 9.48
CA LEU A 82 -0.30 -19.15 8.66
C LEU A 82 -0.55 -20.40 9.51
N SER A 83 -1.50 -21.23 9.09
CA SER A 83 -1.89 -22.41 9.86
C SER A 83 -1.60 -23.72 9.11
N ASN A 84 -1.46 -24.80 9.86
CA ASN A 84 -1.37 -26.15 9.29
C ASN A 84 -2.62 -26.51 8.47
N GLU A 85 -3.78 -25.91 8.74
CA GLU A 85 -4.98 -26.11 7.93
C GLU A 85 -4.87 -25.45 6.56
N GLN A 86 -4.30 -24.24 6.48
CA GLN A 86 -4.05 -23.59 5.18
C GLN A 86 -3.09 -24.43 4.32
N LEU A 87 -2.04 -24.97 4.93
CA LEU A 87 -1.11 -25.90 4.27
C LEU A 87 -1.81 -27.17 3.76
N LYS A 88 -2.67 -27.79 4.59
CA LYS A 88 -3.47 -28.96 4.19
C LYS A 88 -4.41 -28.65 3.02
N LYS A 89 -5.08 -27.49 3.02
CA LYS A 89 -6.00 -27.07 1.95
C LYS A 89 -5.31 -26.98 0.58
N VAL A 90 -4.01 -26.70 0.56
CA VAL A 90 -3.21 -26.64 -0.67
C VAL A 90 -2.30 -27.87 -0.86
N HIS A 91 -2.54 -28.95 -0.09
CA HIS A 91 -1.78 -30.20 -0.12
C HIS A 91 -0.26 -30.02 -0.02
N MET A 92 0.17 -29.09 0.85
CA MET A 92 1.57 -28.71 0.99
C MET A 92 2.08 -28.91 2.42
N THR A 93 3.32 -29.36 2.56
CA THR A 93 4.06 -29.40 3.83
C THR A 93 4.85 -28.10 4.06
N SER A 94 5.27 -27.83 5.30
CA SER A 94 6.12 -26.67 5.59
C SER A 94 7.44 -26.67 4.79
N ALA A 95 8.01 -27.85 4.54
CA ALA A 95 9.23 -27.98 3.72
C ALA A 95 8.98 -27.59 2.26
N GLN A 96 7.85 -28.03 1.69
CA GLN A 96 7.46 -27.66 0.33
C GLN A 96 7.12 -26.18 0.21
N LEU A 97 6.53 -25.57 1.25
CA LEU A 97 6.32 -24.12 1.29
C LEU A 97 7.66 -23.37 1.24
N ASN A 98 8.64 -23.78 2.05
CA ASN A 98 9.96 -23.16 2.07
C ASN A 98 10.63 -23.23 0.69
N ASP A 99 10.62 -24.41 0.06
CA ASP A 99 11.16 -24.60 -1.30
C ASP A 99 10.43 -23.72 -2.33
N GLN A 100 9.10 -23.65 -2.25
CA GLN A 100 8.31 -22.81 -3.14
C GLN A 100 8.66 -21.33 -3.00
N ILE A 101 8.86 -20.82 -1.77
CA ILE A 101 9.25 -19.43 -1.52
C ILE A 101 10.65 -19.15 -2.10
N LEU A 102 11.62 -20.05 -1.87
CA LEU A 102 12.98 -19.93 -2.41
C LEU A 102 13.00 -19.95 -3.94
N LYS A 103 12.23 -20.87 -4.54
CA LYS A 103 12.09 -20.99 -5.98
C LYS A 103 11.45 -19.75 -6.60
N LEU A 104 10.38 -19.24 -6.00
CA LEU A 104 9.75 -18.00 -6.44
C LEU A 104 10.75 -16.83 -6.36
N GLY A 105 11.45 -16.67 -5.24
CA GLY A 105 12.48 -15.63 -5.09
C GLY A 105 13.53 -15.68 -6.20
N THR A 106 14.03 -16.88 -6.51
CA THR A 106 15.00 -17.08 -7.59
C THR A 106 14.45 -16.65 -8.96
N GLN A 107 13.17 -16.93 -9.24
CA GLN A 107 12.52 -16.56 -10.51
C GLN A 107 12.35 -15.05 -10.70
N VAL A 108 12.07 -14.32 -9.62
CA VAL A 108 11.80 -12.87 -9.65
C VAL A 108 13.02 -12.03 -9.26
N GLY A 109 14.12 -12.66 -8.84
CA GLY A 109 15.36 -11.99 -8.47
C GLY A 109 15.33 -11.36 -7.08
N PHE A 110 14.60 -11.96 -6.13
CA PHE A 110 14.57 -11.62 -4.70
C PHE A 110 15.05 -12.79 -3.84
N THR A 111 15.58 -12.51 -2.66
CA THR A 111 16.00 -13.58 -1.73
C THR A 111 14.79 -14.29 -1.12
N GLY A 112 14.96 -15.54 -0.68
CA GLY A 112 13.90 -16.26 0.04
C GLY A 112 13.39 -15.50 1.26
N THR A 113 14.29 -14.83 1.99
CA THR A 113 13.92 -14.02 3.17
C THR A 113 13.01 -12.86 2.80
N GLN A 114 13.33 -12.11 1.74
CA GLN A 114 12.47 -11.02 1.26
C GLN A 114 11.10 -11.52 0.79
N MET A 115 11.05 -12.70 0.17
CA MET A 115 9.79 -13.32 -0.25
C MET A 115 8.96 -13.80 0.94
N ALA A 116 9.60 -14.34 1.98
CA ALA A 116 8.94 -14.75 3.22
C ALA A 116 8.41 -13.54 4.01
N GLU A 117 9.18 -12.46 4.08
CA GLU A 117 8.75 -11.18 4.67
C GLU A 117 7.53 -10.63 3.93
N ALA A 118 7.55 -10.59 2.60
CA ALA A 118 6.43 -10.12 1.79
C ALA A 118 5.15 -10.94 2.01
N LEU A 119 5.24 -12.26 2.28
CA LEU A 119 4.08 -13.10 2.55
C LEU A 119 3.31 -12.71 3.83
N TYR A 120 3.92 -11.93 4.73
CA TYR A 120 3.31 -11.54 5.99
C TYR A 120 1.97 -10.81 5.77
N HIS A 121 1.95 -9.79 4.92
CA HIS A 121 0.77 -8.95 4.71
C HIS A 121 -0.44 -9.70 4.13
N PRO A 122 -0.34 -10.47 3.02
CA PRO A 122 -1.48 -11.17 2.47
C PRO A 122 -2.01 -12.26 3.41
N ILE A 123 -1.11 -13.00 4.09
CA ILE A 123 -1.53 -14.00 5.08
C ILE A 123 -2.24 -13.32 6.26
N SER A 124 -1.69 -12.22 6.77
CA SER A 124 -2.29 -11.42 7.86
C SER A 124 -3.64 -10.80 7.47
N ALA A 125 -3.82 -10.40 6.20
CA ALA A 125 -5.10 -9.96 5.64
C ALA A 125 -6.12 -11.11 5.48
N GLY A 126 -5.73 -12.34 5.80
CA GLY A 126 -6.56 -13.53 5.79
C GLY A 126 -6.71 -14.17 4.41
N LEU A 127 -5.83 -13.89 3.47
CA LEU A 127 -5.80 -14.62 2.19
C LEU A 127 -5.36 -16.07 2.47
N ASP A 128 -5.89 -17.02 1.71
CA ASP A 128 -5.35 -18.38 1.73
C ASP A 128 -3.93 -18.39 1.15
N LEU A 129 -3.18 -19.46 1.46
CA LEU A 129 -1.76 -19.56 1.13
C LEU A 129 -1.50 -19.51 -0.39
N LYS A 130 -2.37 -20.09 -1.22
CA LYS A 130 -2.22 -20.04 -2.68
C LYS A 130 -2.37 -18.60 -3.17
N SER A 131 -3.40 -17.92 -2.70
CA SER A 131 -3.64 -16.50 -2.99
C SER A 131 -2.48 -15.62 -2.54
N ALA A 132 -1.96 -15.84 -1.33
CA ALA A 132 -0.83 -15.08 -0.79
C ALA A 132 0.44 -15.24 -1.65
N LEU A 133 0.72 -16.46 -2.10
CA LEU A 133 1.86 -16.74 -2.98
C LEU A 133 1.70 -16.09 -4.37
N GLU A 134 0.48 -16.06 -4.93
CA GLU A 134 0.21 -15.37 -6.19
C GLU A 134 0.38 -13.85 -6.04
N VAL A 135 -0.14 -13.26 -4.95
CA VAL A 135 0.02 -11.84 -4.63
C VAL A 135 1.51 -11.48 -4.52
N VAL A 136 2.29 -12.23 -3.74
CA VAL A 136 3.74 -11.98 -3.60
C VAL A 136 4.47 -12.14 -4.92
N LYS A 137 4.12 -13.15 -5.73
CA LYS A 137 4.72 -13.35 -7.05
C LYS A 137 4.52 -12.14 -7.97
N TYR A 138 3.28 -11.67 -8.13
CA TYR A 138 3.00 -10.52 -9.00
C TYR A 138 3.56 -9.22 -8.42
N SER A 139 3.55 -9.06 -7.09
CA SER A 139 4.16 -7.92 -6.43
C SER A 139 5.68 -7.88 -6.61
N ALA A 140 6.33 -9.04 -6.61
CA ALA A 140 7.77 -9.10 -6.87
C ALA A 140 8.13 -8.82 -8.32
N GLN A 141 7.33 -9.29 -9.27
CA GLN A 141 7.49 -8.91 -10.67
C GLN A 141 7.38 -7.39 -10.84
N GLU A 142 6.36 -6.78 -10.25
CA GLU A 142 6.15 -5.33 -10.31
C GLU A 142 7.27 -4.55 -9.59
N ALA A 143 7.65 -4.96 -8.38
CA ALA A 143 8.75 -4.34 -7.63
C ALA A 143 10.07 -4.40 -8.41
N LYS A 144 10.32 -5.49 -9.15
CA LYS A 144 11.50 -5.63 -9.99
C LYS A 144 11.49 -4.65 -11.18
N ILE A 145 10.32 -4.42 -11.78
CA ILE A 145 10.14 -3.54 -12.94
C ILE A 145 10.19 -2.07 -12.52
N SER A 146 9.43 -1.72 -11.49
CA SER A 146 9.26 -0.33 -11.02
C SER A 146 10.40 0.15 -10.12
N GLY A 147 11.15 -0.77 -9.52
CA GLY A 147 12.14 -0.46 -8.48
C GLY A 147 11.53 -0.12 -7.11
N ALA A 148 10.23 -0.35 -6.92
CA ALA A 148 9.56 -0.16 -5.64
C ALA A 148 9.91 -1.27 -4.62
N SER A 149 9.60 -1.02 -3.34
CA SER A 149 9.74 -2.02 -2.29
C SER A 149 8.80 -3.21 -2.53
N LEU A 150 9.34 -4.43 -2.45
CA LEU A 150 8.54 -5.65 -2.54
C LEU A 150 7.47 -5.71 -1.44
N GLU A 151 7.83 -5.33 -0.23
CA GLU A 151 6.93 -5.37 0.92
C GLU A 151 5.77 -4.39 0.73
N ASP A 152 6.06 -3.13 0.37
CA ASP A 152 5.03 -2.11 0.16
C ASP A 152 4.12 -2.43 -1.03
N THR A 153 4.71 -3.01 -2.10
CA THR A 153 3.96 -3.44 -3.30
C THR A 153 3.02 -4.59 -2.97
N THR A 154 3.50 -5.53 -2.14
CA THR A 154 2.71 -6.67 -1.66
C THR A 154 1.60 -6.23 -0.73
N TYR A 155 1.89 -5.32 0.20
CA TYR A 155 0.89 -4.69 1.06
C TYR A 155 -0.19 -3.98 0.21
N SER A 156 0.22 -3.24 -0.81
CA SER A 156 -0.67 -2.50 -1.68
C SER A 156 -1.61 -3.41 -2.47
N LEU A 157 -1.08 -4.44 -3.12
CA LEU A 157 -1.88 -5.42 -3.86
C LEU A 157 -2.85 -6.17 -2.93
N SER A 158 -2.35 -6.72 -1.82
CA SER A 158 -3.18 -7.46 -0.86
C SER A 158 -4.27 -6.59 -0.24
N SER A 159 -3.95 -5.34 0.11
CA SER A 159 -4.90 -4.39 0.69
C SER A 159 -5.99 -4.01 -0.29
N VAL A 160 -5.64 -3.75 -1.56
CA VAL A 160 -6.63 -3.47 -2.61
C VAL A 160 -7.51 -4.69 -2.84
N MET A 161 -6.93 -5.87 -3.06
CA MET A 161 -7.72 -7.09 -3.28
C MET A 161 -8.68 -7.34 -2.11
N LYS A 162 -8.21 -7.16 -0.87
CA LYS A 162 -9.05 -7.33 0.31
C LYS A 162 -10.16 -6.29 0.39
N ALA A 163 -9.84 -5.01 0.20
CA ALA A 163 -10.82 -3.93 0.28
C ALA A 163 -11.93 -4.12 -0.75
N PHE A 164 -11.58 -4.53 -1.96
CA PHE A 164 -12.49 -4.70 -3.09
C PHE A 164 -13.12 -6.10 -3.19
N ASN A 165 -12.79 -7.01 -2.27
CA ASN A 165 -13.20 -8.42 -2.31
C ASN A 165 -12.83 -9.12 -3.63
N GLU A 166 -11.67 -8.80 -4.19
CA GLU A 166 -11.15 -9.46 -5.38
C GLU A 166 -10.75 -10.91 -5.08
N PRO A 167 -11.12 -11.87 -5.95
CA PRO A 167 -10.71 -13.26 -5.77
C PRO A 167 -9.21 -13.43 -6.01
N ALA A 168 -8.64 -14.51 -5.50
CA ALA A 168 -7.26 -14.94 -5.72
C ALA A 168 -6.82 -14.83 -7.20
N SER A 169 -7.66 -15.36 -8.09
CA SER A 169 -7.43 -15.40 -9.53
C SER A 169 -7.30 -14.02 -10.17
N ALA A 170 -7.76 -12.97 -9.51
CA ALA A 170 -7.65 -11.59 -9.97
C ALA A 170 -6.31 -10.94 -9.60
N ALA A 171 -5.42 -11.56 -8.81
CA ALA A 171 -4.16 -10.93 -8.39
C ALA A 171 -3.35 -10.34 -9.55
N LYS A 172 -3.30 -11.04 -10.69
CA LYS A 172 -2.64 -10.56 -11.91
C LYS A 172 -3.32 -9.33 -12.51
N SER A 173 -4.64 -9.39 -12.71
CA SER A 173 -5.41 -8.30 -13.32
C SER A 173 -5.52 -7.09 -12.39
N THR A 174 -5.60 -7.31 -11.08
CA THR A 174 -5.55 -6.25 -10.07
C THR A 174 -4.19 -5.57 -10.12
N MET A 175 -3.07 -6.31 -10.12
CA MET A 175 -1.73 -5.71 -10.27
C MET A 175 -1.58 -4.95 -11.59
N ALA A 176 -2.05 -5.51 -12.71
CA ALA A 176 -2.06 -4.83 -14.00
C ALA A 176 -2.84 -3.50 -13.94
N SER A 177 -3.98 -3.48 -13.25
CA SER A 177 -4.75 -2.25 -13.03
C SER A 177 -4.02 -1.24 -12.14
N LEU A 178 -3.34 -1.68 -11.08
CA LEU A 178 -2.52 -0.79 -10.24
C LEU A 178 -1.36 -0.18 -11.04
N ASN A 179 -0.64 -1.00 -11.82
CA ASN A 179 0.42 -0.52 -12.69
C ASN A 179 -0.10 0.42 -13.78
N ALA A 180 -1.26 0.12 -14.38
CA ALA A 180 -1.91 1.00 -15.35
C ALA A 180 -2.27 2.37 -14.74
N ILE A 181 -2.76 2.41 -13.49
CA ILE A 181 -3.04 3.66 -12.77
C ILE A 181 -1.76 4.48 -12.60
N VAL A 182 -0.67 3.83 -12.18
CA VAL A 182 0.64 4.47 -12.03
C VAL A 182 1.13 5.02 -13.38
N GLY A 183 1.09 4.21 -14.43
CA GLY A 183 1.54 4.62 -15.78
C GLY A 183 0.69 5.71 -16.43
N GLN A 184 -0.56 5.87 -16.02
CA GLN A 184 -1.44 6.94 -16.50
C GLN A 184 -1.32 8.22 -15.66
N GLY A 185 -0.68 8.19 -14.49
CA GLY A 185 -0.38 9.36 -13.68
C GLY A 185 1.07 9.81 -13.80
N ASP A 186 1.38 10.96 -13.20
CA ASP A 186 2.77 11.37 -12.95
C ASP A 186 3.17 10.96 -11.52
N MET A 187 3.42 9.66 -11.32
CA MET A 187 3.85 9.10 -10.04
C MET A 187 4.70 7.84 -10.24
N ARG A 188 5.57 7.52 -9.27
CA ARG A 188 6.25 6.22 -9.23
C ARG A 188 5.41 5.22 -8.46
N PHE A 189 5.64 3.93 -8.70
CA PHE A 189 4.92 2.88 -7.99
C PHE A 189 5.12 2.94 -6.46
N GLN A 190 6.29 3.39 -5.99
CA GLN A 190 6.53 3.61 -4.56
C GLN A 190 5.67 4.74 -3.97
N ASP A 191 5.44 5.83 -4.72
CA ASP A 191 4.55 6.91 -4.28
C ASP A 191 3.09 6.42 -4.24
N PHE A 192 2.71 5.61 -5.23
CA PHE A 192 1.41 4.98 -5.30
C PHE A 192 1.18 4.03 -4.11
N ASN A 193 2.15 3.19 -3.76
CA ASN A 193 2.09 2.31 -2.59
C ASN A 193 1.78 3.10 -1.31
N GLY A 194 2.47 4.23 -1.09
CA GLY A 194 2.23 5.11 0.06
C GLY A 194 0.81 5.70 0.11
N SER A 195 0.17 5.83 -1.05
CA SER A 195 -1.17 6.42 -1.19
C SER A 195 -2.33 5.44 -0.92
N ILE A 196 -2.13 4.12 -1.05
CA ILE A 196 -3.22 3.11 -1.02
C ILE A 196 -4.11 3.25 0.22
N LYS A 197 -3.49 3.40 1.39
CA LYS A 197 -4.20 3.53 2.68
C LYS A 197 -5.16 4.73 2.74
N ASN A 198 -4.91 5.75 1.93
CA ASN A 198 -5.71 6.98 1.91
C ASN A 198 -6.95 6.90 1.01
N TRP A 199 -7.07 5.85 0.18
CA TRP A 199 -8.17 5.76 -0.78
C TRP A 199 -8.84 4.39 -0.87
N ALA A 200 -8.09 3.29 -0.84
CA ALA A 200 -8.64 1.96 -1.16
C ALA A 200 -9.79 1.54 -0.23
N PRO A 201 -9.69 1.69 1.11
CA PRO A 201 -10.79 1.34 2.01
C PRO A 201 -12.05 2.17 1.77
N THR A 202 -11.88 3.46 1.49
CA THR A 202 -13.02 4.37 1.29
C THR A 202 -13.67 4.16 -0.06
N ALA A 203 -12.90 4.03 -1.14
CA ALA A 203 -13.42 3.73 -2.47
C ALA A 203 -14.24 2.43 -2.46
N ALA A 204 -13.71 1.37 -1.85
CA ALA A 204 -14.43 0.11 -1.69
C ALA A 204 -15.71 0.25 -0.85
N GLN A 205 -15.66 0.96 0.28
CA GLN A 205 -16.85 1.22 1.10
C GLN A 205 -17.95 1.97 0.33
N MET A 206 -17.56 2.86 -0.58
CA MET A 206 -18.48 3.64 -1.41
C MET A 206 -18.89 2.90 -2.69
N GLY A 207 -18.27 1.76 -2.98
CA GLY A 207 -18.49 0.94 -4.17
C GLY A 207 -17.91 1.55 -5.45
N ILE A 208 -16.97 2.49 -5.34
CA ILE A 208 -16.27 3.10 -6.47
C ILE A 208 -15.23 2.10 -6.96
N SER A 209 -15.20 1.78 -8.26
CA SER A 209 -14.25 0.81 -8.83
C SER A 209 -12.79 1.24 -8.68
N ILE A 210 -11.85 0.27 -8.68
CA ILE A 210 -10.40 0.52 -8.66
C ILE A 210 -10.01 1.50 -9.77
N ASN A 211 -10.46 1.22 -11.00
CA ASN A 211 -10.09 2.01 -12.17
C ASN A 211 -10.73 3.41 -12.15
N SER A 212 -11.94 3.54 -11.60
CA SER A 212 -12.58 4.85 -11.45
C SER A 212 -11.92 5.70 -10.37
N MET A 213 -11.44 5.11 -9.27
CA MET A 213 -10.68 5.86 -8.28
C MET A 213 -9.28 6.19 -8.80
N GLY A 214 -8.67 5.22 -9.48
CA GLY A 214 -7.37 5.33 -10.13
C GLY A 214 -7.31 6.40 -11.20
N SER A 215 -8.37 6.60 -11.99
CA SER A 215 -8.41 7.66 -13.00
C SER A 215 -8.37 9.06 -12.38
N GLY A 216 -9.02 9.25 -11.24
CA GLY A 216 -8.94 10.48 -10.46
C GLY A 216 -7.54 10.72 -9.89
N LEU A 217 -6.90 9.68 -9.35
CA LEU A 217 -5.52 9.74 -8.86
C LEU A 217 -4.53 10.08 -9.99
N ALA A 218 -4.61 9.36 -11.10
CA ALA A 218 -3.79 9.57 -12.29
C ALA A 218 -3.95 10.99 -12.82
N TYR A 219 -5.18 11.48 -12.93
CA TYR A 219 -5.46 12.84 -13.40
C TYR A 219 -4.85 13.93 -12.49
N LEU A 220 -4.94 13.76 -11.17
CA LEU A 220 -4.47 14.76 -10.20
C LEU A 220 -2.94 14.77 -10.07
N THR A 221 -2.31 13.60 -10.14
CA THR A 221 -0.85 13.46 -10.09
C THR A 221 -0.19 14.04 -11.32
N ASP A 222 -0.77 13.82 -12.51
CA ASP A 222 -0.40 14.45 -13.79
C ASP A 222 -0.49 16.00 -13.77
N ARG A 223 -1.06 16.58 -12.69
CA ARG A 223 -1.14 18.03 -12.44
C ARG A 223 -0.34 18.47 -11.22
N GLY A 224 0.68 17.71 -10.86
CA GLY A 224 1.67 18.08 -9.84
C GLY A 224 1.23 17.83 -8.39
N ASN A 225 0.17 17.04 -8.15
CA ASN A 225 -0.11 16.54 -6.81
C ASN A 225 0.72 15.28 -6.55
N SER A 226 1.28 15.12 -5.36
CA SER A 226 1.81 13.80 -4.97
C SER A 226 0.69 12.78 -4.87
N ALA A 227 0.99 11.49 -5.04
CA ALA A 227 0.01 10.41 -4.97
C ALA A 227 -0.77 10.42 -3.64
N GLU A 228 -0.08 10.62 -2.51
CA GLU A 228 -0.71 10.69 -1.18
C GLU A 228 -1.67 11.89 -1.06
N VAL A 229 -1.25 13.06 -1.55
CA VAL A 229 -2.09 14.28 -1.52
C VAL A 229 -3.29 14.11 -2.43
N ALA A 230 -3.10 13.58 -3.64
CA ALA A 230 -4.17 13.28 -4.58
C ALA A 230 -5.19 12.31 -3.95
N ALA A 231 -4.72 11.21 -3.34
CA ALA A 231 -5.57 10.23 -2.67
C ALA A 231 -6.36 10.84 -1.52
N THR A 232 -5.71 11.57 -0.62
CA THR A 232 -6.39 12.21 0.51
C THR A 232 -7.43 13.22 0.02
N ARG A 233 -7.08 14.09 -0.93
CA ARG A 233 -8.01 15.11 -1.44
C ARG A 233 -9.19 14.49 -2.17
N LEU A 234 -8.94 13.48 -3.00
CA LEU A 234 -9.98 12.79 -3.76
C LEU A 234 -10.96 12.10 -2.80
N THR A 235 -10.45 11.32 -1.85
CA THR A 235 -11.27 10.63 -0.84
C THR A 235 -12.12 11.62 -0.01
N MET A 236 -11.53 12.74 0.42
CA MET A 236 -12.27 13.78 1.16
C MET A 236 -13.36 14.41 0.29
N GLY A 237 -13.03 14.76 -0.95
CA GLY A 237 -13.96 15.36 -1.89
C GLY A 237 -15.17 14.48 -2.18
N ILE A 238 -14.93 13.21 -2.49
CA ILE A 238 -15.97 12.21 -2.73
C ILE A 238 -16.80 11.99 -1.45
N SER A 239 -16.17 11.93 -0.27
CA SER A 239 -16.89 11.80 1.01
C SER A 239 -17.84 12.96 1.28
N MET A 240 -17.42 14.20 0.96
CA MET A 240 -18.28 15.39 1.07
C MET A 240 -19.45 15.35 0.09
N MET A 241 -19.24 14.81 -1.11
CA MET A 241 -20.30 14.64 -2.12
C MET A 241 -21.36 13.62 -1.67
N THR A 242 -20.96 12.50 -1.10
CA THR A 242 -21.89 11.39 -0.82
C THR A 242 -22.52 11.40 0.55
N THR A 243 -21.98 12.15 1.52
CA THR A 243 -22.36 11.94 2.92
C THR A 243 -22.26 13.22 3.76
N PRO A 244 -23.39 13.86 4.10
CA PRO A 244 -23.43 14.92 5.11
C PRO A 244 -23.58 14.36 6.54
N SER A 245 -23.06 13.15 6.80
CA SER A 245 -23.26 12.49 8.10
C SER A 245 -22.16 12.83 9.09
N GLN A 246 -22.48 12.71 10.38
CA GLN A 246 -21.54 12.83 11.49
C GLN A 246 -20.29 11.92 11.32
N LYS A 247 -20.38 10.83 10.55
CA LYS A 247 -19.25 9.92 10.26
C LYS A 247 -18.26 10.55 9.28
N ALA A 248 -18.76 11.20 8.22
CA ALA A 248 -17.92 12.00 7.32
C ALA A 248 -17.33 13.20 8.06
N THR A 249 -18.10 13.85 8.94
CA THR A 249 -17.58 14.91 9.81
C THR A 249 -16.45 14.41 10.69
N LYS A 250 -16.60 13.26 11.36
CA LYS A 250 -15.54 12.66 12.19
C LYS A 250 -14.29 12.28 11.40
N MET A 251 -14.46 11.71 10.21
CA MET A 251 -13.35 11.34 9.33
C MET A 251 -12.60 12.59 8.85
N LEU A 252 -13.31 13.62 8.40
CA LEU A 252 -12.73 14.88 7.92
C LEU A 252 -12.04 15.65 9.07
N THR A 253 -12.63 15.67 10.27
CA THR A 253 -11.96 16.24 11.45
C THR A 253 -10.74 15.43 11.87
N GLY A 254 -10.77 14.11 11.72
CA GLY A 254 -9.61 13.23 11.96
C GLY A 254 -8.48 13.44 10.95
N LEU A 255 -8.80 13.97 9.76
CA LEU A 255 -7.84 14.41 8.74
C LEU A 255 -7.37 15.88 8.93
N GLY A 256 -7.73 16.52 10.04
CA GLY A 256 -7.27 17.85 10.42
C GLY A 256 -8.11 19.02 9.91
N LEU A 257 -9.30 18.77 9.35
CA LEU A 257 -10.23 19.85 8.95
C LEU A 257 -11.01 20.38 10.15
N ALA A 258 -11.25 21.70 10.18
CA ALA A 258 -12.05 22.30 11.24
C ALA A 258 -13.53 21.87 11.12
N SER A 259 -14.15 21.52 12.25
CA SER A 259 -15.55 21.06 12.32
C SER A 259 -16.56 22.07 11.75
N THR A 260 -16.23 23.36 11.77
CA THR A 260 -17.01 24.47 11.19
C THR A 260 -16.99 24.45 9.67
N ASP A 261 -15.84 24.13 9.09
CA ASP A 261 -15.64 24.10 7.64
C ASP A 261 -16.38 22.91 7.04
N VAL A 262 -16.39 21.77 7.75
CA VAL A 262 -17.15 20.58 7.34
C VAL A 262 -18.66 20.81 7.36
N LYS A 263 -19.18 21.49 8.40
CA LYS A 263 -20.62 21.77 8.51
C LYS A 263 -21.12 22.74 7.44
N SER A 264 -20.38 23.80 7.17
CA SER A 264 -20.72 24.80 6.15
C SER A 264 -20.67 24.22 4.74
N SER A 265 -19.62 23.46 4.43
CA SER A 265 -19.44 22.71 3.19
C SER A 265 -20.60 21.73 2.92
N SER A 266 -21.01 20.98 3.96
CA SER A 266 -22.14 20.05 3.89
C SER A 266 -23.47 20.74 3.58
N ALA A 267 -23.76 21.89 4.20
CA ALA A 267 -24.99 22.63 3.96
C ALA A 267 -25.03 23.22 2.54
N ALA A 268 -23.90 23.74 2.05
CA ALA A 268 -23.77 24.20 0.68
C ALA A 268 -23.96 23.06 -0.33
N MET A 269 -23.40 21.86 -0.05
CA MET A 269 -23.53 20.68 -0.92
C MET A 269 -25.00 20.26 -1.04
N GLN A 270 -25.71 20.24 0.09
CA GLN A 270 -27.14 19.91 0.10
C GLN A 270 -27.96 20.89 -0.73
N LYS A 271 -27.70 22.20 -0.59
CA LYS A 271 -28.40 23.22 -1.37
C LYS A 271 -28.14 23.09 -2.87
N ALA A 272 -26.89 22.79 -3.24
CA ALA A 272 -26.49 22.61 -4.63
C ALA A 272 -27.05 21.33 -5.24
N MET A 273 -27.06 20.22 -4.49
CA MET A 273 -27.72 18.98 -4.91
C MET A 273 -29.24 19.16 -5.09
N GLN A 274 -29.89 19.89 -4.18
CA GLN A 274 -31.31 20.23 -4.30
C GLN A 274 -31.57 21.07 -5.55
N ALA A 275 -30.78 22.12 -5.78
CA ALA A 275 -30.86 22.95 -6.97
C ALA A 275 -30.65 22.13 -8.25
N ALA A 276 -29.66 21.23 -8.22
CA ALA A 276 -29.31 20.34 -9.32
C ALA A 276 -30.32 19.21 -9.58
N GLY A 277 -31.32 19.02 -8.71
CA GLY A 277 -32.26 17.89 -8.77
C GLY A 277 -31.58 16.52 -8.54
N ILE A 278 -30.41 16.51 -7.91
CA ILE A 278 -29.62 15.29 -7.68
C ILE A 278 -29.84 14.84 -6.24
N THR A 279 -30.29 13.61 -6.08
CA THR A 279 -30.39 12.99 -4.76
C THR A 279 -29.06 12.35 -4.37
N GLN A 280 -28.82 12.25 -3.07
CA GLN A 280 -27.67 11.51 -2.53
C GLN A 280 -27.65 10.06 -3.02
N ASN A 281 -28.83 9.43 -3.10
CA ASN A 281 -28.98 8.08 -3.63
C ASN A 281 -28.54 8.00 -5.08
N LYS A 282 -28.91 8.98 -5.91
CA LYS A 282 -28.46 9.04 -7.31
C LYS A 282 -26.94 9.12 -7.39
N LEU A 283 -26.31 10.02 -6.63
CA LEU A 283 -24.86 10.18 -6.65
C LEU A 283 -24.12 8.91 -6.18
N ALA A 284 -24.63 8.27 -5.11
CA ALA A 284 -24.09 7.00 -4.63
C ALA A 284 -24.26 5.87 -5.65
N MET A 285 -25.35 5.86 -6.42
CA MET A 285 -25.53 4.91 -7.53
C MET A 285 -24.60 5.20 -8.70
N ASP A 286 -24.41 6.48 -9.03
CA ASP A 286 -23.52 6.89 -10.12
C ASP A 286 -22.07 6.51 -9.80
N LEU A 287 -21.61 6.73 -8.57
CA LEU A 287 -20.27 6.33 -8.10
C LEU A 287 -20.00 4.82 -8.18
N LYS A 288 -21.04 4.00 -8.13
CA LYS A 288 -20.93 2.53 -8.24
C LYS A 288 -20.82 2.02 -9.67
N LYS A 289 -20.97 2.89 -10.68
CA LYS A 289 -20.79 2.52 -12.08
C LYS A 289 -19.31 2.25 -12.36
N PRO A 290 -18.98 1.52 -13.45
CA PRO A 290 -17.59 1.23 -13.80
C PRO A 290 -16.69 2.48 -13.86
N ASP A 291 -17.19 3.56 -14.45
CA ASP A 291 -16.59 4.89 -14.57
C ASP A 291 -17.19 5.90 -13.56
N GLY A 292 -17.58 5.41 -12.38
CA GLY A 292 -18.52 6.10 -11.51
C GLY A 292 -18.12 7.50 -11.04
N LEU A 293 -16.82 7.78 -10.87
CA LEU A 293 -16.31 9.12 -10.57
C LEU A 293 -16.63 10.10 -11.70
N TYR A 294 -16.43 9.71 -12.96
CA TYR A 294 -16.79 10.53 -14.11
C TYR A 294 -18.31 10.76 -14.17
N VAL A 295 -19.12 9.70 -14.02
CA VAL A 295 -20.58 9.82 -14.09
C VAL A 295 -21.11 10.72 -12.98
N ALA A 296 -20.65 10.53 -11.74
CA ALA A 296 -21.08 11.32 -10.59
C ALA A 296 -20.74 12.80 -10.76
N LEU A 297 -19.52 13.12 -11.22
CA LEU A 297 -19.10 14.51 -11.44
C LEU A 297 -19.80 15.14 -12.65
N LYS A 298 -20.06 14.38 -13.71
CA LYS A 298 -20.81 14.83 -14.88
C LYS A 298 -22.25 15.16 -14.50
N ASP A 299 -22.92 14.25 -13.81
CA ASP A 299 -24.32 14.46 -13.40
C ASP A 299 -24.42 15.65 -12.45
N LEU A 300 -23.47 15.82 -11.52
CA LEU A 300 -23.36 17.00 -10.67
C LEU A 300 -23.24 18.30 -11.48
N LYS A 301 -22.32 18.33 -12.44
CA LYS A 301 -22.11 19.50 -13.32
C LYS A 301 -23.36 19.83 -14.14
N ASP A 302 -23.96 18.83 -14.78
CA ASP A 302 -25.15 19.00 -15.62
C ASP A 302 -26.35 19.47 -14.81
N GLY A 303 -26.53 18.94 -13.60
CA GLY A 303 -27.60 19.37 -12.70
C GLY A 303 -27.43 20.82 -12.27
N LEU A 304 -26.21 21.24 -11.91
CA LEU A 304 -25.93 22.64 -11.57
C LEU A 304 -26.20 23.59 -12.74
N HIS A 305 -25.78 23.21 -13.96
CA HIS A 305 -26.08 23.98 -15.17
C HIS A 305 -27.59 24.10 -15.42
N LYS A 306 -28.35 23.01 -15.29
CA LYS A 306 -29.82 23.02 -15.44
C LYS A 306 -30.52 23.87 -14.39
N ALA A 307 -29.93 23.99 -13.20
CA ALA A 307 -30.44 24.82 -12.12
C ALA A 307 -30.21 26.34 -12.33
N GLY A 308 -29.64 26.73 -13.48
CA GLY A 308 -29.32 28.13 -13.78
C GLY A 308 -28.09 28.64 -13.01
N VAL A 309 -27.36 27.75 -12.34
CA VAL A 309 -26.10 28.09 -11.67
C VAL A 309 -25.03 28.17 -12.77
N SER A 310 -24.86 29.36 -13.34
CA SER A 310 -23.92 29.65 -14.45
C SER A 310 -22.46 29.51 -14.01
N GLY A 311 -21.50 29.37 -14.95
CA GLY A 311 -20.10 29.01 -14.68
C GLY A 311 -19.44 29.68 -13.46
N THR A 312 -19.55 31.01 -13.30
CA THR A 312 -18.98 31.72 -12.14
C THR A 312 -19.74 31.50 -10.83
N GLU A 313 -21.07 31.35 -10.89
CA GLU A 313 -21.88 31.01 -9.72
C GLU A 313 -21.73 29.53 -9.34
N ALA A 314 -21.54 28.65 -10.33
CA ALA A 314 -21.25 27.24 -10.13
C ALA A 314 -19.89 27.13 -9.49
N ASP A 315 -18.86 27.80 -10.02
CA ASP A 315 -17.54 27.84 -9.40
C ASP A 315 -17.58 28.42 -7.98
N SER A 316 -18.40 29.44 -7.72
CA SER A 316 -18.59 30.02 -6.37
C SER A 316 -19.33 29.09 -5.41
N VAL A 317 -20.39 28.42 -5.89
CA VAL A 317 -21.16 27.43 -5.14
C VAL A 317 -20.28 26.21 -4.86
N LEU A 318 -19.55 25.70 -5.85
CA LEU A 318 -18.59 24.61 -5.73
C LEU A 318 -17.41 24.97 -4.82
N ALA A 319 -16.89 26.20 -4.90
CA ALA A 319 -15.86 26.69 -3.98
C ALA A 319 -16.38 26.85 -2.54
N LYS A 320 -17.68 27.16 -2.35
CA LYS A 320 -18.34 27.16 -1.04
C LYS A 320 -18.67 25.76 -0.51
N ILE A 321 -18.99 24.82 -1.41
CA ILE A 321 -19.30 23.42 -1.12
C ILE A 321 -18.07 22.65 -0.69
N PHE A 322 -16.98 22.84 -1.42
CA PHE A 322 -15.75 22.14 -1.12
C PHE A 322 -14.79 22.99 -0.27
N GLY A 323 -15.19 24.23 0.01
CA GLY A 323 -14.67 25.07 1.07
C GLY A 323 -13.23 25.48 0.87
N GLY A 324 -12.97 26.35 -0.13
CA GLY A 324 -11.80 27.24 -0.35
C GLY A 324 -10.38 26.83 0.09
N GLY A 325 -10.15 25.59 0.51
CA GLY A 325 -8.95 25.05 1.13
C GLY A 325 -8.07 24.32 0.11
N ARG A 326 -7.64 23.09 0.44
CA ARG A 326 -6.80 22.27 -0.45
C ARG A 326 -7.54 21.08 -1.06
N SER A 327 -8.58 20.58 -0.40
CA SER A 327 -9.38 19.41 -0.78
C SER A 327 -10.40 19.69 -1.89
N ASP A 328 -10.89 20.92 -1.92
CA ASP A 328 -11.72 21.57 -2.93
C ASP A 328 -11.20 21.54 -4.35
N LYS A 329 -9.91 21.80 -4.53
CA LYS A 329 -9.33 21.94 -5.85
C LYS A 329 -9.30 20.62 -6.62
N ALA A 330 -9.31 19.48 -5.94
CA ALA A 330 -9.27 18.18 -6.60
C ALA A 330 -10.59 17.87 -7.35
N ILE A 331 -11.72 17.90 -6.63
CA ILE A 331 -13.04 17.62 -7.23
C ILE A 331 -13.41 18.69 -8.26
N MET A 332 -13.13 19.96 -7.96
CA MET A 332 -13.36 21.04 -8.93
C MET A 332 -12.51 20.85 -10.19
N SER A 333 -11.22 20.54 -10.04
CA SER A 333 -10.34 20.30 -11.19
C SER A 333 -10.83 19.14 -12.05
N LEU A 334 -11.26 18.04 -11.43
CA LEU A 334 -11.82 16.88 -12.14
C LEU A 334 -13.12 17.21 -12.88
N MET A 335 -14.05 17.92 -12.23
CA MET A 335 -15.33 18.30 -12.82
C MET A 335 -15.21 19.37 -13.92
N GLN A 336 -14.22 20.26 -13.82
CA GLN A 336 -13.91 21.22 -14.89
C GLN A 336 -13.30 20.51 -16.11
N ASN A 337 -12.69 19.34 -15.93
CA ASN A 337 -11.96 18.61 -16.97
C ASN A 337 -12.42 17.15 -17.09
N LEU A 338 -13.74 16.96 -17.20
CA LEU A 338 -14.36 15.63 -17.27
C LEU A 338 -13.82 14.76 -18.41
N ASP A 339 -13.50 15.36 -19.56
CA ASP A 339 -12.93 14.64 -20.70
C ASP A 339 -11.58 14.03 -20.34
N GLY A 340 -10.71 14.80 -19.66
CA GLY A 340 -9.42 14.30 -19.19
C GLY A 340 -9.57 13.15 -18.18
N LEU A 341 -10.52 13.26 -17.26
CA LEU A 341 -10.84 12.17 -16.33
C LEU A 341 -11.32 10.91 -17.07
N LYS A 342 -12.20 11.09 -18.06
CA LYS A 342 -12.73 9.98 -18.87
C LYS A 342 -11.64 9.30 -19.67
N THR A 343 -10.75 10.06 -20.32
CA THR A 343 -9.60 9.54 -21.05
C THR A 343 -8.70 8.72 -20.13
N LYS A 344 -8.35 9.23 -18.94
CA LYS A 344 -7.55 8.45 -17.97
C LYS A 344 -8.22 7.13 -17.62
N PHE A 345 -9.53 7.12 -17.40
CA PHE A 345 -10.28 5.89 -17.11
C PHE A 345 -10.21 4.88 -18.27
N GLU A 346 -10.48 5.34 -19.50
CA GLU A 346 -10.44 4.50 -20.71
C GLU A 346 -9.04 3.93 -20.95
N ASP A 347 -7.99 4.73 -20.72
CA ASP A 347 -6.61 4.30 -20.95
C ASP A 347 -6.11 3.35 -19.85
N ILE A 348 -6.55 3.52 -18.61
CA ILE A 348 -6.34 2.52 -17.55
C ILE A 348 -6.99 1.20 -17.96
N GLN A 349 -8.25 1.21 -18.39
CA GLN A 349 -8.94 -0.03 -18.80
C GLN A 349 -8.26 -0.76 -19.95
N LYS A 350 -7.70 -0.03 -20.93
CA LYS A 350 -6.98 -0.63 -22.06
C LYS A 350 -5.64 -1.25 -21.66
N ALA A 351 -5.01 -0.73 -20.60
CA ALA A 351 -3.69 -1.16 -20.14
C ALA A 351 -3.74 -2.23 -19.01
N SER A 352 -4.90 -2.38 -18.37
CA SER A 352 -5.22 -3.38 -17.33
C SER A 352 -5.32 -4.83 -17.82
#